data_AF-A0A3B9DRI6-F1
#
_entry.id   AF-A0A3B9DRI6-F1
#
_cell.length_a   1.000
_cell.length_b   1.000
_cell.length_c   1.000
_cell.angle_alpha   90.00
_cell.angle_beta   90.00
_cell.angle_gamma   90.00
#
_symmetry.space_group_name_H-M   'P 1'
#
loop_
_entity.id
_entity.type
_entity.pdbx_description
1 polymer ?
#
loop_
_entity_poly.entity_id
_entity_poly.type
_entity_poly.pdbx_seq_one_letter_code
_entity_poly.pdbx_strand_id
1 'polypeptide(L)'
;MARRGRRRGCCVFLPHGDPGDRWSGVAPDFGRRQGGTDPLGDGRDRQLRRGCHHWNFCDQGFRGFTGAEGLPPLCHLLLGPRGGVPPLPLCVRVVGQPEALDDWEGRPVEEWARLWDVPLLEAYDELPSTNDHLRVLAEAGAAHFTVVIADAQTAGKGRGGKHWESPSGMGLWISFLVRIDSEVPPILVPILVGLAATHALERLCPSLRPGIKWPNDIEVEGRKLGGILCEGAGPGAVVVGVGLNLHQGIEDFDPGLKGRAASMEMAGCRGVSRCKVAGELLSAARSLVDPPPPLLDERLRQEVRDRDILTGRAVRTEAGVSGQAIGIGADGALLVEVEGRVQEIRAGGVMPIDSGAKGAT
;
A
#
# COMPACT_ATOMS: atom_id res chain seq x y z
N MET A 1 23.89 -11.83 -14.00
CA MET A 1 24.70 -12.03 -12.78
C MET A 1 24.05 -11.22 -11.66
N ALA A 2 23.17 -11.83 -10.88
CA ALA A 2 22.35 -11.08 -9.91
C ALA A 2 23.20 -10.62 -8.71
N ARG A 3 23.29 -9.30 -8.50
CA ARG A 3 23.83 -8.76 -7.25
C ARG A 3 22.74 -8.88 -6.19
N ARG A 4 22.88 -9.84 -5.26
CA ARG A 4 22.04 -9.88 -4.06
C ARG A 4 22.28 -8.58 -3.28
N GLY A 5 21.23 -7.79 -3.11
CA GLY A 5 21.25 -6.62 -2.24
C GLY A 5 21.62 -7.01 -0.81
N ARG A 6 22.14 -6.05 -0.05
CA ARG A 6 22.22 -6.22 1.41
C ARG A 6 20.79 -6.18 1.97
N ARG A 7 20.59 -6.77 3.15
CA ARG A 7 19.28 -6.94 3.78
C ARG A 7 19.32 -6.39 5.19
N ARG A 8 18.22 -5.77 5.63
CA ARG A 8 18.00 -5.38 7.02
C ARG A 8 16.84 -6.15 7.63
N GLY A 9 16.91 -6.33 8.94
CA GLY A 9 15.71 -6.65 9.71
C GLY A 9 14.77 -5.45 9.72
N CYS A 10 13.51 -5.66 9.41
CA CYS A 10 12.47 -4.66 9.69
C CYS A 10 12.44 -4.39 11.20
N CYS A 11 12.50 -3.11 11.57
CA CYS A 11 12.36 -2.64 12.94
C CYS A 11 11.20 -1.65 12.98
N VAL A 12 10.06 -2.09 13.53
CA VAL A 12 8.93 -1.22 13.82
C VAL A 12 9.31 -0.33 15.01
N PHE A 13 9.33 0.98 14.80
CA PHE A 13 9.52 1.96 15.86
C PHE A 13 8.15 2.33 16.45
N LEU A 14 7.88 1.89 17.67
CA LEU A 14 6.71 2.34 18.42
C LEU A 14 6.91 3.81 18.84
N PRO A 15 5.94 4.72 18.60
CA PRO A 15 6.02 6.08 19.13
C PRO A 15 5.93 6.05 20.66
N HIS A 16 6.71 6.92 21.32
CA HIS A 16 6.56 7.15 22.76
C HIS A 16 5.21 7.81 23.03
N GLY A 17 4.35 7.13 23.80
CA GLY A 17 3.13 7.74 24.34
C GLY A 17 3.45 8.88 25.32
N ASP A 18 2.66 9.95 25.23
CA ASP A 18 2.77 11.13 26.09
C ASP A 18 2.43 10.76 27.57
N PRO A 19 3.16 11.23 28.60
CA PRO A 19 2.94 10.79 30.00
C PRO A 19 1.63 11.26 30.68
N GLY A 20 0.62 11.67 29.91
CA GLY A 20 -0.58 12.35 30.40
C GLY A 20 -1.73 11.44 30.88
N ASP A 21 -1.85 10.23 30.35
CA ASP A 21 -3.05 9.40 30.55
C ASP A 21 -3.07 8.69 31.91
N ARG A 22 -3.86 9.27 32.83
CA ARG A 22 -4.10 8.74 34.18
C ARG A 22 -4.93 7.45 34.16
N TRP A 23 -4.26 6.31 34.23
CA TRP A 23 -4.91 5.06 34.63
C TRP A 23 -5.10 4.99 36.15
N SER A 24 -6.34 5.19 36.60
CA SER A 24 -6.74 4.95 37.98
C SER A 24 -6.89 3.45 38.24
N GLY A 25 -5.87 2.83 38.86
CA GLY A 25 -5.87 1.41 39.23
C GLY A 25 -5.19 1.17 40.57
N VAL A 26 -5.83 0.40 41.44
CA VAL A 26 -5.40 0.14 42.82
C VAL A 26 -4.05 -0.59 42.88
N ALA A 27 -3.08 -0.04 43.59
CA ALA A 27 -1.79 -0.70 43.87
C ALA A 27 -1.85 -1.45 45.21
N PRO A 28 -1.47 -2.75 45.28
CA PRO A 28 -1.25 -3.44 46.54
C PRO A 28 0.13 -3.08 47.14
N ASP A 29 0.18 -2.86 48.45
CA ASP A 29 1.37 -2.51 49.21
C ASP A 29 2.34 -3.70 49.34
N PHE A 30 3.63 -3.46 49.09
CA PHE A 30 4.71 -4.41 49.36
C PHE A 30 5.93 -3.72 50.00
N GLY A 31 5.80 -3.47 51.30
CA GLY A 31 6.79 -3.91 52.29
C GLY A 31 8.25 -3.44 52.13
N ARG A 32 8.61 -2.37 52.85
CA ARG A 32 10.01 -1.97 53.07
C ARG A 32 10.83 -3.10 53.71
N ARG A 33 12.07 -3.30 53.24
CA ARG A 33 13.20 -3.75 54.08
C ARG A 33 14.44 -2.90 53.81
N GLN A 34 15.21 -2.66 54.88
CA GLN A 34 16.41 -1.82 54.92
C GLN A 34 17.70 -2.65 54.81
N GLY A 35 18.81 -1.96 54.51
CA GLY A 35 20.13 -2.29 55.06
C GLY A 35 21.16 -2.89 54.09
N GLY A 36 22.31 -2.23 53.93
CA GLY A 36 23.47 -2.79 53.23
C GLY A 36 24.51 -1.75 52.78
N THR A 37 25.62 -1.66 53.50
CA THR A 37 26.84 -0.88 53.15
C THR A 37 28.05 -1.85 53.06
N ASP A 38 29.24 -1.52 52.55
CA ASP A 38 29.75 -0.20 52.19
C ASP A 38 30.52 -0.12 50.82
N PRO A 39 31.87 -0.17 50.70
CA PRO A 39 32.53 0.94 50.01
C PRO A 39 33.55 0.62 48.88
N LEU A 40 33.87 1.66 48.10
CA LEU A 40 35.15 1.99 47.42
C LEU A 40 35.88 0.96 46.51
N GLY A 41 36.21 1.39 45.29
CA GLY A 41 37.19 0.74 44.40
C GLY A 41 37.57 1.62 43.20
N ASP A 42 38.86 1.95 43.08
CA ASP A 42 39.45 2.86 42.07
C ASP A 42 39.91 2.12 40.78
N GLY A 43 40.04 2.83 39.66
CA GLY A 43 41.04 2.49 38.64
C GLY A 43 40.59 2.07 37.23
N ARG A 44 40.71 3.04 36.29
CA ARG A 44 41.21 2.88 34.89
C ARG A 44 40.46 1.99 33.87
N ASP A 45 39.78 2.70 32.96
CA ASP A 45 40.07 2.70 31.51
C ASP A 45 40.29 1.35 30.78
N ARG A 46 39.22 0.84 30.13
CA ARG A 46 39.32 -0.12 29.02
C ARG A 46 38.24 0.12 27.96
N GLN A 47 38.70 0.49 26.76
CA GLN A 47 38.11 0.30 25.43
C GLN A 47 36.65 -0.20 25.34
N LEU A 48 35.76 0.68 24.87
CA LEU A 48 34.40 0.32 24.41
C LEU A 48 34.43 -0.57 23.15
N ARG A 49 34.69 -1.86 23.33
CA ARG A 49 34.33 -2.88 22.33
C ARG A 49 32.82 -3.10 22.39
N ARG A 50 32.07 -2.49 21.46
CA ARG A 50 30.63 -2.76 21.29
C ARG A 50 30.42 -4.17 20.74
N GLY A 51 30.29 -5.16 21.64
CA GLY A 51 29.83 -6.50 21.31
C GLY A 51 28.30 -6.57 21.33
N CYS A 52 27.69 -7.08 20.27
CA CYS A 52 26.30 -7.50 20.30
C CYS A 52 26.19 -8.80 21.10
N HIS A 53 25.69 -8.73 22.34
CA HIS A 53 25.37 -9.93 23.11
C HIS A 53 24.09 -10.57 22.57
N HIS A 54 24.23 -11.68 21.83
CA HIS A 54 23.11 -12.58 21.54
C HIS A 54 22.65 -13.22 22.87
N TRP A 55 21.37 -13.06 23.19
CA TRP A 55 20.72 -13.76 24.30
C TRP A 55 19.69 -14.74 23.73
N ASN A 56 20.07 -16.02 23.64
CA ASN A 56 19.13 -17.09 23.33
C ASN A 56 18.36 -17.47 24.60
N PHE A 57 17.17 -16.89 24.80
CA PHE A 57 16.19 -17.42 25.76
C PHE A 57 15.27 -18.41 25.07
N CYS A 58 15.74 -19.65 24.94
CA CYS A 58 14.95 -20.78 24.48
C CYS A 58 15.17 -22.01 25.37
N ASP A 59 15.15 -21.84 26.69
CA ASP A 59 14.92 -22.95 27.63
C ASP A 59 14.45 -22.47 29.02
N GLN A 60 13.14 -22.25 29.15
CA GLN A 60 12.40 -22.38 30.42
C GLN A 60 10.90 -22.32 30.13
N GLY A 61 10.21 -23.45 30.31
CA GLY A 61 8.80 -23.61 29.94
C GLY A 61 7.86 -22.79 30.82
N PHE A 62 7.27 -21.74 30.25
CA PHE A 62 6.16 -21.03 30.88
C PHE A 62 4.87 -21.87 30.75
N ARG A 63 4.48 -22.56 31.82
CA ARG A 63 3.14 -23.13 31.96
C ARG A 63 2.19 -22.06 32.48
N GLY A 64 1.18 -21.70 31.68
CA GLY A 64 0.00 -20.99 32.18
C GLY A 64 -0.40 -19.77 31.35
N PHE A 65 -1.10 -20.00 30.24
CA PHE A 65 -2.48 -19.50 30.06
C PHE A 65 -3.10 -20.21 28.85
N THR A 66 -4.05 -21.10 29.09
CA THR A 66 -4.87 -21.73 28.03
C THR A 66 -6.15 -20.93 27.86
N GLY A 67 -6.41 -20.37 26.67
CA GLY A 67 -7.73 -19.79 26.38
C GLY A 67 -7.77 -18.55 25.49
N ALA A 68 -7.28 -18.64 24.25
CA ALA A 68 -7.77 -17.90 23.08
C ALA A 68 -7.14 -18.51 21.82
N GLU A 69 -7.96 -19.02 20.89
CA GLU A 69 -7.45 -19.50 19.60
C GLU A 69 -7.16 -18.32 18.66
N GLY A 70 -6.06 -18.39 17.91
CA GLY A 70 -5.89 -17.61 16.67
C GLY A 70 -4.93 -16.41 16.68
N LEU A 71 -4.24 -16.07 17.78
CA LEU A 71 -3.23 -15.00 17.81
C LEU A 71 -1.81 -15.54 18.06
N PRO A 72 -0.76 -15.04 17.35
CA PRO A 72 0.61 -15.33 17.71
C PRO A 72 0.96 -14.69 19.07
N PRO A 73 1.85 -15.29 19.88
CA PRO A 73 2.20 -14.75 21.18
C PRO A 73 3.01 -13.45 21.04
N LEU A 74 2.34 -12.31 21.23
CA LEU A 74 2.98 -11.03 21.49
C LEU A 74 3.63 -11.06 22.88
N CYS A 75 4.89 -11.51 22.93
CA CYS A 75 5.71 -11.47 24.14
C CYS A 75 6.05 -10.02 24.51
N HIS A 76 5.17 -9.35 25.25
CA HIS A 76 5.44 -8.05 25.87
C HIS A 76 6.46 -8.19 27.01
N LEU A 77 7.74 -8.28 26.66
CA LEU A 77 8.84 -8.33 27.61
C LEU A 77 9.30 -6.90 27.99
N LEU A 78 8.61 -6.28 28.95
CA LEU A 78 9.01 -4.98 29.51
C LEU A 78 10.25 -5.14 30.42
N LEU A 79 11.44 -5.16 29.82
CA LEU A 79 12.73 -5.08 30.53
C LEU A 79 13.35 -3.69 30.35
N GLY A 80 12.98 -2.76 31.26
CA GLY A 80 13.71 -1.50 31.43
C GLY A 80 14.87 -1.66 32.42
N PRO A 81 16.06 -1.10 32.16
CA PRO A 81 17.13 -1.08 33.15
C PRO A 81 16.75 -0.20 34.34
N ARG A 82 17.09 -0.64 35.56
CA ARG A 82 16.99 0.23 36.76
C ARG A 82 18.07 1.31 36.71
N GLY A 83 17.74 2.45 36.10
CA GLY A 83 18.53 3.68 36.21
C GLY A 83 18.57 4.51 34.93
N GLY A 84 17.77 5.59 34.89
CA GLY A 84 18.06 6.87 34.21
C GLY A 84 18.24 6.93 32.69
N VAL A 85 18.50 5.83 32.00
CA VAL A 85 18.71 5.80 30.55
C VAL A 85 17.33 5.71 29.86
N PRO A 86 16.99 6.59 28.90
CA PRO A 86 15.77 6.42 28.13
C PRO A 86 15.81 5.05 27.42
N PRO A 87 14.72 4.27 27.44
CA PRO A 87 14.70 2.97 26.77
C PRO A 87 14.99 3.19 25.29
N LEU A 88 16.03 2.49 24.77
CA LEU A 88 16.24 2.41 23.33
C LEU A 88 14.97 1.87 22.69
N PRO A 89 14.56 2.38 21.51
CA PRO A 89 13.36 1.91 20.83
C PRO A 89 13.44 0.39 20.66
N LEU A 90 12.49 -0.30 21.31
CA LEU A 90 12.49 -1.75 21.38
C LEU A 90 12.10 -2.30 20.01
N CYS A 91 13.09 -2.62 19.17
CA CYS A 91 12.84 -3.24 17.87
C CYS A 91 12.26 -4.64 18.08
N VAL A 92 10.93 -4.73 18.03
CA VAL A 92 10.19 -5.99 18.04
C VAL A 92 10.33 -6.61 16.64
N ARG A 93 11.39 -7.41 16.45
CA ARG A 93 11.55 -8.22 15.23
C ARG A 93 10.57 -9.39 15.30
N VAL A 94 9.43 -9.27 14.61
CA VAL A 94 8.50 -10.39 14.44
C VAL A 94 9.19 -11.49 13.64
N VAL A 95 9.37 -12.65 14.26
CA VAL A 95 10.00 -13.82 13.64
C VAL A 95 9.13 -14.30 12.48
N GLY A 96 9.73 -14.45 11.29
CA GLY A 96 9.04 -14.90 10.07
C GLY A 96 8.59 -13.79 9.12
N GLN A 97 8.79 -12.50 9.47
CA GLN A 97 8.62 -11.42 8.50
C GLN A 97 9.74 -11.45 7.43
N PRO A 98 9.44 -11.16 6.15
CA PRO A 98 10.45 -11.03 5.11
C PRO A 98 11.42 -9.87 5.42
N GLU A 99 12.67 -9.99 4.97
CA GLU A 99 13.69 -8.97 5.20
C GLU A 99 13.65 -7.89 4.12
N ALA A 100 13.62 -6.62 4.55
CA ALA A 100 13.63 -5.49 3.63
C ALA A 100 15.01 -5.33 2.97
N LEU A 101 14.99 -4.88 1.72
CA LEU A 101 16.16 -4.61 0.90
C LEU A 101 16.87 -3.32 1.34
N ASP A 102 18.19 -3.32 1.32
CA ASP A 102 18.99 -2.09 1.37
C ASP A 102 18.98 -1.33 0.03
N ASP A 103 18.80 -2.02 -1.10
CA ASP A 103 18.89 -1.48 -2.47
C ASP A 103 17.73 -1.98 -3.33
N TRP A 104 17.12 -1.09 -4.10
CA TRP A 104 16.09 -1.41 -5.09
C TRP A 104 16.37 -0.62 -6.38
N GLU A 105 16.19 -1.23 -7.56
CA GLU A 105 16.47 -0.60 -8.86
C GLU A 105 17.86 0.09 -8.95
N GLY A 106 18.87 -0.45 -8.25
CA GLY A 106 20.26 0.00 -8.31
C GLY A 106 20.59 1.24 -7.50
N ARG A 107 19.76 1.60 -6.50
CA ARG A 107 20.07 2.62 -5.50
C ARG A 107 19.62 2.20 -4.10
N PRO A 108 20.24 2.74 -3.04
CA PRO A 108 19.76 2.56 -1.67
C PRO A 108 18.30 2.97 -1.50
N VAL A 109 17.53 2.17 -0.77
CA VAL A 109 16.09 2.42 -0.55
C VAL A 109 15.86 3.78 0.12
N GLU A 110 16.73 4.22 1.03
CA GLU A 110 16.62 5.54 1.65
C GLU A 110 16.94 6.70 0.69
N GLU A 111 17.65 6.44 -0.42
CA GLU A 111 17.82 7.44 -1.48
C GLU A 111 16.53 7.64 -2.26
N TRP A 112 15.82 6.55 -2.61
CA TRP A 112 14.49 6.64 -3.22
C TRP A 112 13.47 7.32 -2.31
N ALA A 113 13.46 7.00 -1.01
CA ALA A 113 12.58 7.65 -0.05
C ALA A 113 12.76 9.19 -0.04
N ARG A 114 14.01 9.66 -0.08
CA ARG A 114 14.32 11.11 -0.20
C ARG A 114 13.96 11.69 -1.57
N LEU A 115 14.18 10.96 -2.66
CA LEU A 115 13.91 11.43 -4.02
C LEU A 115 12.42 11.54 -4.35
N TRP A 116 11.59 10.70 -3.74
CA TRP A 116 10.12 10.73 -3.90
C TRP A 116 9.41 11.48 -2.77
N ASP A 117 10.17 12.06 -1.83
CA ASP A 117 9.66 12.77 -0.66
C ASP A 117 8.64 11.93 0.13
N VAL A 118 9.02 10.70 0.51
CA VAL A 118 8.17 9.79 1.32
C VAL A 118 8.84 9.50 2.67
N PRO A 119 8.09 9.51 3.79
CA PRO A 119 8.66 9.41 5.14
C PRO A 119 9.29 8.04 5.43
N LEU A 120 8.77 6.98 4.79
CA LEU A 120 9.31 5.64 4.83
C LEU A 120 9.02 4.93 3.50
N LEU A 121 10.03 4.22 2.99
CA LEU A 121 9.90 3.28 1.90
C LEU A 121 10.48 1.95 2.38
N GLU A 122 9.71 0.87 2.30
CA GLU A 122 10.21 -0.50 2.43
C GLU A 122 10.14 -1.19 1.06
N ALA A 123 11.23 -1.85 0.66
CA ALA A 123 11.30 -2.60 -0.60
C ALA A 123 11.65 -4.07 -0.32
N TYR A 124 11.08 -4.99 -1.09
CA TYR A 124 11.19 -6.44 -0.89
C TYR A 124 11.47 -7.20 -2.19
N ASP A 125 12.24 -8.28 -2.10
CA ASP A 125 12.35 -9.26 -3.21
C ASP A 125 10.96 -9.89 -3.49
N GLU A 126 10.25 -10.28 -2.44
CA GLU A 126 8.96 -10.96 -2.52
C GLU A 126 8.12 -10.69 -1.26
N LEU A 127 6.81 -10.49 -1.43
CA LEU A 127 5.82 -10.43 -0.34
C LEU A 127 4.62 -11.34 -0.67
N PRO A 128 3.79 -11.73 0.31
CA PRO A 128 2.43 -12.19 0.03
C PRO A 128 1.61 -11.10 -0.64
N SER A 129 1.51 -9.92 -0.02
CA SER A 129 0.99 -8.70 -0.66
C SER A 129 1.57 -7.44 -0.03
N THR A 130 1.90 -6.45 -0.87
CA THR A 130 2.29 -5.09 -0.43
C THR A 130 1.20 -4.41 0.39
N ASN A 131 -0.07 -4.66 0.06
CA ASN A 131 -1.22 -4.15 0.82
C ASN A 131 -1.31 -4.76 2.22
N ASP A 132 -1.13 -6.08 2.33
CA ASP A 132 -1.22 -6.76 3.63
C ASP A 132 -0.07 -6.33 4.55
N HIS A 133 1.14 -6.19 4.00
CA HIS A 133 2.30 -5.69 4.75
C HIS A 133 2.10 -4.24 5.21
N LEU A 134 1.67 -3.35 4.31
CA LEU A 134 1.45 -1.94 4.66
C LEU A 134 0.30 -1.74 5.67
N ARG A 135 -0.70 -2.63 5.71
CA ARG A 135 -1.74 -2.59 6.75
C ARG A 135 -1.16 -2.85 8.14
N VAL A 136 -0.28 -3.85 8.27
CA VAL A 136 0.42 -4.13 9.54
C VAL A 136 1.27 -2.92 9.98
N LEU A 137 1.94 -2.25 9.05
CA LEU A 137 2.67 -1.01 9.35
C LEU A 137 1.71 0.13 9.76
N ALA A 138 0.55 0.28 9.10
CA ALA A 138 -0.45 1.29 9.43
C ALA A 138 -1.05 1.09 10.83
N GLU A 139 -1.38 -0.16 11.19
CA GLU A 139 -1.81 -0.57 12.53
C GLU A 139 -0.73 -0.32 13.59
N ALA A 140 0.54 -0.46 13.22
CA ALA A 140 1.69 -0.10 14.05
C ALA A 140 2.00 1.42 14.11
N GLY A 141 1.20 2.27 13.47
CA GLY A 141 1.32 3.73 13.53
C GLY A 141 2.18 4.38 12.44
N ALA A 142 2.41 3.71 11.31
CA ALA A 142 3.16 4.27 10.18
C ALA A 142 2.62 5.63 9.69
N ALA A 143 3.53 6.48 9.22
CA ALA A 143 3.20 7.82 8.74
C ALA A 143 2.31 7.81 7.49
N HIS A 144 1.56 8.90 7.29
CA HIS A 144 0.89 9.19 6.02
C HIS A 144 1.93 9.19 4.89
N PHE A 145 1.60 8.61 3.74
CA PHE A 145 2.51 8.34 2.63
C PHE A 145 3.71 7.41 2.93
N THR A 146 3.68 6.58 3.99
CA THR A 146 4.55 5.39 4.02
C THR A 146 4.26 4.50 2.81
N VAL A 147 5.32 4.03 2.14
CA VAL A 147 5.28 3.23 0.90
C VAL A 147 5.88 1.85 1.11
N VAL A 148 5.29 0.83 0.50
CA VAL A 148 5.81 -0.54 0.40
C VAL A 148 5.86 -0.95 -1.07
N ILE A 149 6.99 -1.48 -1.52
CA ILE A 149 7.18 -2.06 -2.86
C ILE A 149 7.65 -3.51 -2.72
N ALA A 150 7.16 -4.39 -3.59
CA ALA A 150 7.75 -5.72 -3.78
C ALA A 150 8.13 -5.93 -5.24
N ASP A 151 9.20 -6.67 -5.49
CA ASP A 151 9.55 -7.09 -6.85
C ASP A 151 8.60 -8.18 -7.37
N ALA A 152 8.16 -9.08 -6.49
CA ALA A 152 7.08 -10.05 -6.75
C ALA A 152 6.04 -10.11 -5.61
N GLN A 153 4.80 -10.53 -5.93
CA GLN A 153 3.80 -10.91 -4.91
C GLN A 153 3.28 -12.34 -5.11
N THR A 154 3.32 -13.17 -4.06
CA THR A 154 2.82 -14.56 -4.10
C THR A 154 1.33 -14.70 -3.82
N ALA A 155 0.72 -13.70 -3.19
CA ALA A 155 -0.71 -13.62 -2.89
C ALA A 155 -1.30 -12.27 -3.31
N GLY A 156 -0.85 -11.72 -4.45
CA GLY A 156 -1.37 -10.46 -5.01
C GLY A 156 -2.89 -10.45 -5.12
N LYS A 157 -3.52 -9.33 -4.73
CA LYS A 157 -4.98 -9.21 -4.55
C LYS A 157 -5.60 -8.19 -5.51
N GLY A 158 -6.79 -8.49 -5.98
CA GLY A 158 -7.71 -7.56 -6.63
C GLY A 158 -9.08 -7.52 -5.93
N ARG A 159 -9.98 -6.65 -6.41
CA ARG A 159 -11.34 -6.52 -5.87
C ARG A 159 -12.12 -7.84 -5.94
N GLY A 160 -12.95 -8.09 -4.92
CA GLY A 160 -13.84 -9.25 -4.87
C GLY A 160 -13.12 -10.61 -4.72
N GLY A 161 -11.93 -10.62 -4.09
CA GLY A 161 -11.15 -11.84 -3.87
C GLY A 161 -10.44 -12.39 -5.11
N LYS A 162 -10.39 -11.63 -6.22
CA LYS A 162 -9.64 -12.00 -7.42
C LYS A 162 -8.14 -11.95 -7.14
N HIS A 163 -7.37 -12.86 -7.74
CA HIS A 163 -5.92 -12.81 -7.71
C HIS A 163 -5.39 -11.71 -8.65
N TRP A 164 -4.21 -11.18 -8.36
CA TRP A 164 -3.46 -10.26 -9.21
C TRP A 164 -2.03 -10.77 -9.44
N GLU A 165 -1.76 -11.24 -10.65
CA GLU A 165 -0.45 -11.72 -11.08
C GLU A 165 0.62 -10.64 -10.88
N SER A 166 1.66 -10.98 -10.09
CA SER A 166 2.72 -10.04 -9.72
C SER A 166 4.13 -10.64 -9.88
N PRO A 167 4.55 -11.04 -11.10
CA PRO A 167 5.88 -11.64 -11.29
C PRO A 167 7.04 -10.65 -11.08
N SER A 168 8.18 -11.20 -10.62
CA SER A 168 9.46 -10.50 -10.43
C SER A 168 9.89 -9.74 -11.69
N GLY A 169 10.35 -8.50 -11.52
CA GLY A 169 10.86 -7.66 -12.62
C GLY A 169 9.82 -7.14 -13.62
N MET A 170 8.60 -7.68 -13.66
CA MET A 170 7.67 -7.46 -14.78
C MET A 170 6.77 -6.22 -14.65
N GLY A 171 6.49 -5.78 -13.44
CA GLY A 171 5.58 -4.66 -13.18
C GLY A 171 5.99 -3.84 -11.97
N LEU A 172 5.14 -2.88 -11.63
CA LEU A 172 5.22 -2.12 -10.39
C LEU A 172 4.12 -2.61 -9.45
N TRP A 173 4.53 -3.23 -8.35
CA TRP A 173 3.67 -3.69 -7.26
C TRP A 173 3.96 -2.80 -6.04
N ILE A 174 3.10 -1.80 -5.82
CA ILE A 174 3.33 -0.73 -4.84
C ILE A 174 2.08 -0.49 -4.01
N SER A 175 2.26 -0.23 -2.73
CA SER A 175 1.20 0.26 -1.84
C SER A 175 1.66 1.50 -1.10
N PHE A 176 0.75 2.45 -0.86
CA PHE A 176 1.01 3.63 -0.02
C PHE A 176 -0.16 3.96 0.91
N LEU A 177 0.13 4.54 2.07
CA LEU A 177 -0.85 4.80 3.13
C LEU A 177 -1.43 6.20 2.99
N VAL A 178 -2.73 6.30 2.72
CA VAL A 178 -3.46 7.57 2.68
C VAL A 178 -4.29 7.70 3.95
N ARG A 179 -4.14 8.81 4.67
CA ARG A 179 -5.04 9.19 5.76
C ARG A 179 -6.14 10.10 5.21
N ILE A 180 -7.40 9.82 5.55
CA ILE A 180 -8.58 10.50 5.02
C ILE A 180 -9.51 10.94 6.16
N ASP A 181 -10.10 12.12 6.03
CA ASP A 181 -11.16 12.58 6.92
C ASP A 181 -12.47 11.84 6.63
N SER A 182 -13.36 11.75 7.61
CA SER A 182 -14.64 11.04 7.49
C SER A 182 -15.61 11.63 6.46
N GLU A 183 -15.33 12.85 5.99
CA GLU A 183 -16.11 13.54 4.97
C GLU A 183 -15.73 13.12 3.53
N VAL A 184 -14.56 12.49 3.34
CA VAL A 184 -14.09 12.05 2.02
C VAL A 184 -14.75 10.73 1.62
N PRO A 185 -15.55 10.68 0.53
CA PRO A 185 -16.11 9.42 0.03
C PRO A 185 -14.98 8.45 -0.34
N PRO A 186 -14.91 7.22 0.23
CA PRO A 186 -13.79 6.31 0.01
C PRO A 186 -13.54 5.92 -1.46
N ILE A 187 -14.54 6.08 -2.33
CA ILE A 187 -14.43 5.84 -3.77
C ILE A 187 -13.61 6.90 -4.51
N LEU A 188 -13.45 8.10 -3.96
CA LEU A 188 -12.60 9.13 -4.57
C LEU A 188 -11.13 8.72 -4.63
N VAL A 189 -10.63 8.01 -3.61
CA VAL A 189 -9.22 7.60 -3.54
C VAL A 189 -8.79 6.75 -4.75
N PRO A 190 -9.46 5.64 -5.13
CA PRO A 190 -9.07 4.88 -6.32
C PRO A 190 -9.26 5.64 -7.63
N ILE A 191 -10.23 6.57 -7.72
CA ILE A 191 -10.43 7.42 -8.90
C ILE A 191 -9.25 8.40 -9.06
N LEU A 192 -8.90 9.12 -8.00
CA LEU A 192 -7.81 10.11 -7.98
C LEU A 192 -6.45 9.45 -8.20
N VAL A 193 -6.25 8.25 -7.66
CA VAL A 193 -5.02 7.45 -7.89
C VAL A 193 -5.01 6.86 -9.30
N GLY A 194 -6.18 6.56 -9.89
CA GLY A 194 -6.32 6.22 -11.31
C GLY A 194 -5.89 7.38 -12.20
N LEU A 195 -6.36 8.59 -11.89
CA LEU A 195 -5.97 9.81 -12.58
C LEU A 195 -4.45 10.06 -12.46
N ALA A 196 -3.91 9.99 -11.24
CA ALA A 196 -2.46 10.10 -10.99
C ALA A 196 -1.64 9.09 -11.81
N ALA A 197 -2.08 7.84 -11.89
CA ALA A 197 -1.43 6.81 -12.68
C ALA A 197 -1.51 7.11 -14.19
N THR A 198 -2.65 7.58 -14.71
CA THR A 198 -2.73 8.00 -16.12
C THR A 198 -1.75 9.14 -16.42
N HIS A 199 -1.65 10.16 -15.56
CA HIS A 199 -0.70 11.26 -15.71
C HIS A 199 0.76 10.80 -15.69
N ALA A 200 1.13 9.91 -14.76
CA ALA A 200 2.47 9.36 -14.65
C ALA A 200 2.86 8.55 -15.90
N LEU A 201 1.94 7.73 -16.40
CA LEU A 201 2.14 6.89 -17.59
C LEU A 201 2.22 7.72 -18.89
N GLU A 202 1.35 8.74 -19.05
CA GLU A 202 1.38 9.68 -20.18
C GLU A 202 2.67 10.51 -20.21
N ARG A 203 3.16 10.96 -19.03
CA ARG A 203 4.41 11.71 -18.91
C ARG A 203 5.64 10.88 -19.31
N LEU A 204 5.65 9.59 -18.96
CA LEU A 204 6.74 8.68 -19.29
C LEU A 204 6.64 8.10 -20.71
N CYS A 205 5.44 8.03 -21.28
CA CYS A 205 5.22 7.60 -22.66
C CYS A 205 4.13 8.45 -23.34
N PRO A 206 4.48 9.59 -23.98
CA PRO A 206 3.52 10.53 -24.56
C PRO A 206 2.67 9.99 -25.73
N SER A 207 2.98 8.80 -26.26
CA SER A 207 2.15 8.10 -27.24
C SER A 207 1.06 7.23 -26.60
N LEU A 208 1.20 6.87 -25.32
CA LEU A 208 0.20 6.07 -24.59
C LEU A 208 -1.08 6.90 -24.38
N ARG A 209 -2.23 6.24 -24.44
CA ARG A 209 -3.54 6.82 -24.08
C ARG A 209 -4.21 5.94 -23.02
N PRO A 210 -3.73 5.96 -21.76
CA PRO A 210 -4.31 5.18 -20.69
C PRO A 210 -5.63 5.85 -20.24
N GLY A 211 -6.71 5.08 -20.27
CA GLY A 211 -8.00 5.48 -19.73
C GLY A 211 -8.22 4.90 -18.34
N ILE A 212 -9.07 5.55 -17.57
CA ILE A 212 -9.63 5.01 -16.33
C ILE A 212 -10.86 4.19 -16.73
N LYS A 213 -11.07 3.04 -16.09
CA LYS A 213 -12.36 2.37 -16.07
C LYS A 213 -12.89 2.45 -14.67
N TRP A 214 -13.97 3.20 -14.50
CA TRP A 214 -14.52 3.49 -13.19
C TRP A 214 -14.78 2.19 -12.38
N PRO A 215 -14.44 2.15 -11.07
CA PRO A 215 -13.80 3.21 -10.28
C PRO A 215 -12.27 3.09 -10.12
N ASN A 216 -11.64 2.01 -10.59
CA ASN A 216 -10.34 1.58 -10.05
C ASN A 216 -9.41 0.85 -11.05
N ASP A 217 -9.82 0.68 -12.31
CA ASP A 217 -9.05 -0.07 -13.30
C ASP A 217 -8.41 0.93 -14.29
N ILE A 218 -7.20 0.62 -14.78
CA ILE A 218 -6.51 1.41 -15.80
C ILE A 218 -6.45 0.53 -17.06
N GLU A 219 -6.98 1.03 -18.18
CA GLU A 219 -7.01 0.30 -19.44
C GLU A 219 -6.31 1.09 -20.56
N VAL A 220 -5.71 0.39 -21.51
CA VAL A 220 -5.22 0.94 -22.78
C VAL A 220 -5.75 0.06 -23.91
N GLU A 221 -6.27 0.67 -24.97
CA GLU A 221 -6.86 -0.06 -26.12
C GLU A 221 -7.93 -1.10 -25.73
N GLY A 222 -8.69 -0.83 -24.66
CA GLY A 222 -9.72 -1.73 -24.12
C GLY A 222 -9.18 -2.97 -23.39
N ARG A 223 -7.91 -2.95 -22.97
CA ARG A 223 -7.25 -4.00 -22.20
C ARG A 223 -6.66 -3.45 -20.92
N LYS A 224 -6.73 -4.22 -19.84
CA LYS A 224 -6.28 -3.83 -18.51
C LYS A 224 -4.75 -3.72 -18.41
N LEU A 225 -4.28 -2.49 -18.24
CA LEU A 225 -2.89 -2.12 -17.99
C LEU A 225 -2.55 -2.13 -16.50
N GLY A 226 -3.54 -1.86 -15.64
CA GLY A 226 -3.33 -1.80 -14.20
C GLY A 226 -4.62 -1.85 -13.40
N GLY A 227 -4.48 -1.95 -12.08
CA GLY A 227 -5.59 -1.98 -11.14
C GLY A 227 -5.21 -1.38 -9.79
N ILE A 228 -6.19 -0.72 -9.17
CA ILE A 228 -6.06 -0.09 -7.86
C ILE A 228 -6.96 -0.82 -6.86
N LEU A 229 -6.42 -1.10 -5.67
CA LEU A 229 -7.10 -1.76 -4.57
C LEU A 229 -6.93 -0.94 -3.29
N CYS A 230 -7.98 -0.21 -2.92
CA CYS A 230 -8.04 0.51 -1.65
C CYS A 230 -8.66 -0.40 -0.57
N GLU A 231 -7.96 -0.58 0.55
CA GLU A 231 -8.42 -1.33 1.72
C GLU A 231 -8.35 -0.44 2.98
N GLY A 232 -9.36 -0.49 3.84
CA GLY A 232 -9.33 0.24 5.13
C GLY A 232 -8.27 -0.33 6.06
N ALA A 233 -7.59 0.55 6.79
CA ALA A 233 -6.49 0.23 7.72
C ALA A 233 -6.68 0.89 9.10
N GLY A 234 -7.93 0.86 9.58
CA GLY A 234 -8.37 1.57 10.78
C GLY A 234 -9.10 2.88 10.48
N PRO A 235 -9.58 3.60 11.52
CA PRO A 235 -10.30 4.86 11.35
C PRO A 235 -9.47 5.90 10.60
N GLY A 236 -10.04 6.47 9.53
CA GLY A 236 -9.40 7.51 8.73
C GLY A 236 -8.11 7.07 8.01
N ALA A 237 -7.93 5.76 7.75
CA ALA A 237 -6.73 5.24 7.08
C ALA A 237 -7.11 4.25 5.96
N VAL A 238 -6.49 4.43 4.79
CA VAL A 238 -6.65 3.61 3.59
C VAL A 238 -5.29 3.19 3.06
N VAL A 239 -5.07 1.88 2.95
CA VAL A 239 -3.96 1.31 2.19
C VAL A 239 -4.35 1.30 0.73
N VAL A 240 -3.63 2.05 -0.09
CA VAL A 240 -3.83 2.13 -1.55
C VAL A 240 -2.80 1.25 -2.23
N GLY A 241 -3.23 0.10 -2.77
CA GLY A 241 -2.43 -0.74 -3.65
C GLY A 241 -2.60 -0.36 -5.11
N VAL A 242 -1.50 -0.31 -5.86
CA VAL A 242 -1.47 -0.08 -7.30
C VAL A 242 -0.62 -1.17 -7.94
N GLY A 243 -1.22 -1.93 -8.86
CA GLY A 243 -0.53 -2.87 -9.74
C GLY A 243 -0.50 -2.33 -11.16
N LEU A 244 0.69 -2.16 -11.74
CA LEU A 244 0.88 -1.74 -13.13
C LEU A 244 1.70 -2.76 -13.91
N ASN A 245 1.19 -3.19 -15.06
CA ASN A 245 1.88 -4.06 -15.99
C ASN A 245 2.83 -3.25 -16.87
N LEU A 246 4.13 -3.52 -16.79
CA LEU A 246 5.15 -2.70 -17.45
C LEU A 246 5.83 -3.48 -18.58
N HIS A 247 6.37 -4.65 -18.29
CA HIS A 247 7.29 -5.40 -19.18
C HIS A 247 6.73 -6.71 -19.71
N GLN A 248 5.55 -7.17 -19.25
CA GLN A 248 4.95 -8.42 -19.71
C GLN A 248 4.73 -8.40 -21.23
N GLY A 249 5.16 -9.45 -21.92
CA GLY A 249 4.66 -9.82 -23.23
C GLY A 249 3.33 -10.56 -23.15
N ILE A 250 2.73 -10.84 -24.30
CA ILE A 250 1.47 -11.59 -24.39
C ILE A 250 1.58 -13.03 -23.83
N GLU A 251 2.78 -13.60 -23.79
CA GLU A 251 3.05 -14.95 -23.29
C GLU A 251 3.30 -15.01 -21.78
N ASP A 252 3.53 -13.87 -21.11
CA ASP A 252 3.73 -13.80 -19.67
C ASP A 252 2.41 -13.72 -18.87
N PHE A 253 1.27 -13.60 -19.56
CA PHE A 253 -0.07 -13.59 -18.97
C PHE A 253 -0.75 -14.96 -19.07
N ASP A 254 -1.53 -15.31 -18.04
CA ASP A 254 -2.36 -16.51 -18.04
C ASP A 254 -3.28 -16.56 -19.28
N PRO A 255 -3.58 -17.75 -19.85
CA PRO A 255 -4.39 -17.89 -21.08
C PRO A 255 -5.75 -17.18 -21.02
N GLY A 256 -6.39 -17.11 -19.84
CA GLY A 256 -7.66 -16.42 -19.62
C GLY A 256 -7.56 -14.89 -19.58
N LEU A 257 -6.34 -14.33 -19.50
CA LEU A 257 -6.06 -12.90 -19.46
C LEU A 257 -5.50 -12.34 -20.77
N LYS A 258 -4.85 -13.15 -21.62
CA LYS A 258 -4.21 -12.71 -22.88
C LYS A 258 -5.08 -11.79 -23.77
N GLY A 259 -6.39 -12.02 -23.84
CA GLY A 259 -7.32 -11.18 -24.62
C GLY A 259 -7.79 -9.88 -23.93
N ARG A 260 -7.47 -9.69 -22.64
CA ARG A 260 -8.01 -8.62 -21.77
C ARG A 260 -6.95 -7.88 -20.96
N ALA A 261 -5.71 -8.35 -20.92
CA ALA A 261 -4.58 -7.69 -20.27
C ALA A 261 -3.68 -6.98 -21.28
N ALA A 262 -2.98 -5.95 -20.81
CA ALA A 262 -1.96 -5.22 -21.53
C ALA A 262 -0.81 -4.84 -20.56
N SER A 263 0.30 -4.41 -21.14
CA SER A 263 1.46 -3.83 -20.46
C SER A 263 1.93 -2.59 -21.22
N MET A 264 2.80 -1.77 -20.62
CA MET A 264 3.46 -0.67 -21.33
C MET A 264 4.26 -1.19 -22.54
N GLU A 265 4.99 -2.30 -22.39
CA GLU A 265 5.76 -2.97 -23.44
C GLU A 265 4.88 -3.39 -24.64
N MET A 266 3.71 -3.99 -24.37
CA MET A 266 2.72 -4.37 -25.40
C MET A 266 2.12 -3.16 -26.10
N ALA A 267 1.94 -2.04 -25.38
CA ALA A 267 1.47 -0.76 -25.93
C ALA A 267 2.60 0.05 -26.62
N GLY A 268 3.78 -0.55 -26.85
CA GLY A 268 4.91 0.07 -27.55
C GLY A 268 5.83 0.95 -26.68
N CYS A 269 5.48 1.17 -25.41
CA CYS A 269 6.26 1.92 -24.43
C CYS A 269 7.35 1.03 -23.78
N ARG A 270 8.32 0.59 -24.59
CA ARG A 270 9.36 -0.36 -24.17
C ARG A 270 10.42 0.28 -23.27
N GLY A 271 10.97 -0.51 -22.34
CA GLY A 271 12.11 -0.10 -21.51
C GLY A 271 11.82 1.03 -20.51
N VAL A 272 10.55 1.28 -20.18
CA VAL A 272 10.17 2.26 -19.16
C VAL A 272 10.63 1.78 -17.78
N SER A 273 11.49 2.57 -17.13
CA SER A 273 12.09 2.19 -15.85
C SER A 273 11.08 2.22 -14.69
N ARG A 274 11.00 1.13 -13.93
CA ARG A 274 10.04 0.94 -12.83
C ARG A 274 10.17 1.98 -11.72
N CYS A 275 11.39 2.39 -11.37
CA CYS A 275 11.62 3.46 -10.39
C CYS A 275 11.18 4.84 -10.89
N LYS A 276 11.18 5.08 -12.20
CA LYS A 276 10.56 6.29 -12.78
C LYS A 276 9.04 6.23 -12.70
N VAL A 277 8.42 5.09 -13.03
CA VAL A 277 6.96 4.90 -12.88
C VAL A 277 6.55 5.11 -11.43
N ALA A 278 7.28 4.54 -10.47
CA ALA A 278 7.02 4.72 -9.04
C ALA A 278 7.11 6.19 -8.60
N GLY A 279 8.18 6.90 -8.97
CA GLY A 279 8.35 8.31 -8.62
C GLY A 279 7.29 9.23 -9.23
N GLU A 280 6.96 9.04 -10.51
CA GLU A 280 5.92 9.84 -11.18
C GLU A 280 4.51 9.53 -10.63
N LEU A 281 4.22 8.26 -10.34
CA LEU A 281 2.97 7.83 -9.71
C LEU A 281 2.81 8.43 -8.31
N LEU A 282 3.83 8.33 -7.45
CA LEU A 282 3.80 8.86 -6.08
C LEU A 282 3.67 10.39 -6.08
N SER A 283 4.40 11.07 -6.97
CA SER A 283 4.33 12.53 -7.14
C SER A 283 2.93 12.99 -7.59
N ALA A 284 2.37 12.36 -8.63
CA ALA A 284 1.02 12.66 -9.10
C ALA A 284 -0.05 12.30 -8.05
N ALA A 285 0.09 11.17 -7.36
CA ALA A 285 -0.83 10.75 -6.30
C ALA A 285 -0.81 11.75 -5.13
N ARG A 286 0.36 12.17 -4.65
CA ARG A 286 0.48 13.21 -3.60
C ARG A 286 -0.27 14.48 -4.00
N SER A 287 -0.14 14.93 -5.25
CA SER A 287 -0.85 16.13 -5.72
C SER A 287 -2.38 16.03 -5.78
N LEU A 288 -2.95 14.82 -5.62
CA LEU A 288 -4.39 14.55 -5.69
C LEU A 288 -5.00 13.95 -4.41
N VAL A 289 -4.20 13.32 -3.53
CA VAL A 289 -4.69 12.66 -2.30
C VAL A 289 -3.95 13.11 -1.02
N ASP A 290 -3.21 14.22 -1.05
CA ASP A 290 -2.54 14.80 0.12
C ASP A 290 -2.81 16.32 0.28
N PRO A 291 -3.91 16.71 0.97
CA PRO A 291 -5.03 15.88 1.40
C PRO A 291 -5.96 15.52 0.22
N PRO A 292 -6.76 14.45 0.31
CA PRO A 292 -7.78 14.17 -0.68
C PRO A 292 -8.95 15.15 -0.55
N PRO A 293 -9.53 15.63 -1.66
CA PRO A 293 -10.66 16.54 -1.61
C PRO A 293 -11.92 15.81 -1.11
N PRO A 294 -12.82 16.48 -0.35
CA PRO A 294 -14.08 15.89 0.08
C PRO A 294 -15.04 15.66 -1.10
N LEU A 295 -14.93 16.47 -2.15
CA LEU A 295 -15.67 16.33 -3.41
C LEU A 295 -14.78 16.78 -4.58
N LEU A 296 -14.95 16.15 -5.75
CA LEU A 296 -14.38 16.57 -7.01
C LEU A 296 -15.02 17.90 -7.47
N ASP A 297 -14.17 18.90 -7.69
CA ASP A 297 -14.56 20.14 -8.35
C ASP A 297 -14.88 19.91 -9.85
N GLU A 298 -15.33 20.95 -10.57
CA GLU A 298 -15.63 20.82 -12.00
C GLU A 298 -14.39 20.43 -12.82
N ARG A 299 -13.19 20.89 -12.43
CA ARG A 299 -11.95 20.61 -13.17
C ARG A 299 -11.62 19.12 -13.11
N LEU A 300 -11.61 18.55 -11.90
CA LEU A 300 -11.35 17.13 -11.67
C LEU A 300 -12.48 16.26 -12.19
N ARG A 301 -13.75 16.67 -12.08
CA ARG A 301 -14.86 15.92 -12.69
C ARG A 301 -14.75 15.85 -14.20
N GLN A 302 -14.46 16.97 -14.87
CA GLN A 302 -14.27 16.99 -16.31
C GLN A 302 -13.04 16.16 -16.70
N GLU A 303 -11.93 16.28 -15.98
CA GLU A 303 -10.70 15.55 -16.24
C GLU A 303 -10.84 14.01 -16.06
N VAL A 304 -11.61 13.57 -15.05
CA VAL A 304 -11.97 12.15 -14.87
C VAL A 304 -12.96 11.71 -15.96
N ARG A 305 -13.97 12.53 -16.29
CA ARG A 305 -14.95 12.22 -17.36
C ARG A 305 -14.27 11.99 -18.72
N ASP A 306 -13.29 12.83 -19.07
CA ASP A 306 -12.56 12.75 -20.33
C ASP A 306 -11.61 11.54 -20.42
N ARG A 307 -11.24 10.95 -19.27
CA ARG A 307 -10.41 9.74 -19.18
C ARG A 307 -11.18 8.46 -18.86
N ASP A 308 -12.43 8.54 -18.37
CA ASP A 308 -13.26 7.37 -18.09
C ASP A 308 -13.77 6.74 -19.38
N ILE A 309 -13.25 5.55 -19.71
CA ILE A 309 -13.59 4.79 -20.92
C ILE A 309 -15.06 4.33 -20.97
N LEU A 310 -15.79 4.47 -19.87
CA LEU A 310 -17.22 4.21 -19.81
C LEU A 310 -18.04 5.42 -20.29
N THR A 311 -17.56 6.65 -20.14
CA THR A 311 -18.26 7.87 -20.56
C THR A 311 -18.64 7.79 -22.04
N GLY A 312 -19.90 8.07 -22.35
CA GLY A 312 -20.39 8.01 -23.72
C GLY A 312 -20.68 6.60 -24.24
N ARG A 313 -20.56 5.55 -23.42
CA ARG A 313 -20.90 4.16 -23.79
C ARG A 313 -22.16 3.66 -23.09
N ALA A 314 -22.86 2.73 -23.73
CA ALA A 314 -23.86 1.90 -23.08
C ALA A 314 -23.14 0.97 -22.10
N VAL A 315 -23.66 0.86 -20.88
CA VAL A 315 -23.06 0.07 -19.79
C VAL A 315 -24.11 -0.78 -19.07
N ARG A 316 -23.63 -1.87 -18.46
CA ARG A 316 -24.38 -2.69 -17.51
C ARG A 316 -23.59 -2.82 -16.20
N THR A 317 -24.25 -2.57 -15.08
CA THR A 317 -23.67 -2.75 -13.74
C THR A 317 -23.96 -4.15 -13.21
N GLU A 318 -23.15 -4.61 -12.26
CA GLU A 318 -23.42 -5.86 -11.52
C GLU A 318 -24.76 -5.80 -10.74
N ALA A 319 -25.23 -4.60 -10.39
CA ALA A 319 -26.54 -4.37 -9.77
C ALA A 319 -27.73 -4.44 -10.77
N GLY A 320 -27.46 -4.75 -12.04
CA GLY A 320 -28.49 -4.92 -13.08
C GLY A 320 -28.89 -3.64 -13.82
N VAL A 321 -28.52 -2.47 -13.32
CA VAL A 321 -28.75 -1.18 -13.99
C VAL A 321 -28.08 -1.20 -15.36
N SER A 322 -28.84 -0.90 -16.41
CA SER A 322 -28.37 -0.87 -17.80
C SER A 322 -28.80 0.44 -18.43
N GLY A 323 -27.85 1.18 -19.03
CA GLY A 323 -28.11 2.53 -19.52
C GLY A 323 -26.87 3.18 -20.13
N GLN A 324 -26.93 4.47 -20.36
CA GLN A 324 -25.84 5.26 -20.96
C GLN A 324 -24.98 5.88 -19.85
N ALA A 325 -23.68 5.59 -19.79
CA ALA A 325 -22.79 6.27 -18.85
C ALA A 325 -22.51 7.70 -19.33
N ILE A 326 -22.80 8.69 -18.48
CA ILE A 326 -22.73 10.14 -18.80
C ILE A 326 -21.63 10.88 -18.01
N GLY A 327 -20.74 10.13 -17.34
CA GLY A 327 -19.60 10.64 -16.58
C GLY A 327 -19.78 10.44 -15.07
N ILE A 328 -19.21 11.34 -14.27
CA ILE A 328 -19.04 11.14 -12.82
C ILE A 328 -19.63 12.29 -11.98
N GLY A 329 -20.19 11.94 -10.82
CA GLY A 329 -20.66 12.85 -9.78
C GLY A 329 -19.52 13.44 -8.95
N ALA A 330 -19.82 14.47 -8.15
CA ALA A 330 -18.82 15.17 -7.32
C ALA A 330 -18.24 14.28 -6.21
N ASP A 331 -18.97 13.25 -5.78
CA ASP A 331 -18.55 12.27 -4.79
C ASP A 331 -17.95 10.98 -5.40
N GLY A 332 -17.73 10.98 -6.71
CA GLY A 332 -17.18 9.84 -7.43
C GLY A 332 -18.19 8.78 -7.86
N ALA A 333 -19.50 8.98 -7.69
CA ALA A 333 -20.50 8.07 -8.25
C ALA A 333 -20.49 8.10 -9.79
N LEU A 334 -20.49 6.93 -10.47
CA LEU A 334 -20.71 6.87 -11.91
C LEU A 334 -22.17 7.20 -12.21
N LEU A 335 -22.39 8.14 -13.11
CA LEU A 335 -23.72 8.60 -13.53
C LEU A 335 -24.18 7.81 -14.76
N VAL A 336 -25.29 7.10 -14.63
CA VAL A 336 -25.88 6.29 -15.71
C VAL A 336 -27.29 6.79 -16.02
N GLU A 337 -27.52 7.25 -17.24
CA GLU A 337 -28.86 7.61 -17.72
C GLU A 337 -29.64 6.34 -18.12
N VAL A 338 -30.83 6.19 -17.54
CA VAL A 338 -31.78 5.11 -17.80
C VAL A 338 -33.15 5.75 -18.03
N GLU A 339 -33.70 5.59 -19.24
CA GLU A 339 -35.04 6.11 -19.61
C GLU A 339 -35.21 7.62 -19.31
N GLY A 340 -34.14 8.42 -19.53
CA GLY A 340 -34.12 9.87 -19.26
C GLY A 340 -34.01 10.24 -17.77
N ARG A 341 -33.65 9.30 -16.90
CA ARG A 341 -33.35 9.55 -15.47
C ARG A 341 -31.91 9.15 -15.16
N VAL A 342 -31.20 10.00 -14.41
CA VAL A 342 -29.85 9.68 -13.93
C VAL A 342 -29.93 8.78 -12.71
N GLN A 343 -29.19 7.67 -12.73
CA GLN A 343 -28.94 6.80 -11.58
C GLN A 343 -27.47 6.91 -11.18
N GLU A 344 -27.22 6.95 -9.87
CA GLU A 344 -25.88 7.05 -9.30
C GLU A 344 -25.37 5.67 -8.86
N ILE A 345 -24.26 5.23 -9.45
CA ILE A 345 -23.64 3.94 -9.14
C ILE A 345 -22.43 4.22 -8.24
N ARG A 346 -22.46 3.70 -7.01
CA ARG A 346 -21.47 3.99 -5.95
C ARG A 346 -20.57 2.81 -5.60
N ALA A 347 -20.85 1.64 -6.14
CA ALA A 347 -20.09 0.40 -5.91
C ALA A 347 -20.35 -0.62 -7.03
N GLY A 348 -19.65 -1.76 -6.97
CA GLY A 348 -19.75 -2.86 -7.93
C GLY A 348 -18.80 -2.75 -9.11
N GLY A 349 -18.93 -3.69 -10.04
CA GLY A 349 -18.34 -3.70 -11.37
C GLY A 349 -19.28 -3.15 -12.43
N VAL A 350 -18.69 -2.56 -13.48
CA VAL A 350 -19.40 -2.01 -14.63
C VAL A 350 -18.74 -2.53 -15.91
N MET A 351 -19.56 -3.01 -16.84
CA MET A 351 -19.14 -3.55 -18.13
C MET A 351 -19.74 -2.71 -19.24
N PRO A 352 -18.95 -2.29 -20.25
CA PRO A 352 -19.52 -1.82 -21.51
C PRO A 352 -20.45 -2.88 -22.10
N ILE A 353 -21.59 -2.45 -22.62
CA ILE A 353 -22.40 -3.26 -23.51
C ILE A 353 -21.82 -3.05 -24.90
N ASP A 354 -21.17 -4.08 -25.45
CA ASP A 354 -20.76 -4.02 -26.85
C ASP A 354 -22.00 -3.88 -27.71
N SER A 355 -22.10 -2.75 -28.41
CA SER A 355 -23.06 -2.54 -29.48
C SER A 355 -22.65 -3.45 -30.64
N GLY A 356 -23.02 -4.73 -30.55
CA GLY A 356 -22.73 -5.74 -31.55
C GLY A 356 -23.07 -5.24 -32.95
N ALA A 357 -22.18 -5.51 -33.90
CA ALA A 357 -22.22 -4.93 -35.24
C ALA A 357 -23.61 -5.08 -35.90
N LYS A 358 -24.34 -3.96 -36.02
CA LYS A 358 -25.47 -3.86 -36.95
C LYS A 358 -24.93 -3.82 -38.37
N GLY A 359 -24.74 -4.99 -38.98
CA GLY A 359 -24.42 -5.07 -40.42
C GLY A 359 -23.62 -6.29 -40.86
N ALA A 360 -24.29 -7.44 -40.98
CA ALA A 360 -23.94 -8.50 -41.93
C ALA A 360 -25.15 -9.42 -42.12
N THR A 361 -26.15 -8.94 -42.86
CA THR A 361 -27.20 -9.74 -43.50
C THR A 361 -26.74 -10.18 -44.87
#